data_AF-A0A9E1M471-F1
#
_entry.id   AF-A0A9E1M471-F1
#
_cell.length_a   1.000
_cell.length_b   1.000
_cell.length_c   1.000
_cell.angle_alpha   90.00
_cell.angle_beta   90.00
_cell.angle_gamma   90.00
#
_symmetry.space_group_name_H-M   'P 1'
#
loop_
_entity.id
_entity.type
_entity.pdbx_description
1 polymer ?
#
loop_
_entity_poly.entity_id
_entity_poly.type
_entity_poly.pdbx_seq_one_letter_code
_entity_poly.pdbx_strand_id
1 'polypeptide(L)'
;MKKKKFPFRVTTAVLLSASAVLLIGSTVGSTRAALTYYSENYGAEVTVSNIGVSLLENGETVSRRDYDSNGEWNETSGALLADLQEEAIVPGKEYDEALAVSNSGSIDSYVRVILNKSWTDSEGSTDPNLSPELIDLNLLTDNGWIIDEGASTAERTILYYTNILPAGETTPALSDTVRIDPAVADKVTEEVATDENGYKTITFTYAYDGYTFELEAEVNAVQTHNAQDAIKSAWGVDVDVADDGTISLR
;
A
#
# COMPACT_ATOMS: atom_id res chain seq x y z
N MET A 1 85.30 43.58 -60.51
CA MET A 1 84.63 43.93 -59.23
C MET A 1 83.15 44.23 -59.49
N LYS A 2 82.22 43.56 -58.80
CA LYS A 2 81.00 44.15 -58.17
C LYS A 2 80.10 43.04 -57.63
N LYS A 3 79.92 43.04 -56.30
CA LYS A 3 79.08 42.13 -55.51
C LYS A 3 77.60 42.47 -55.73
N LYS A 4 76.75 41.48 -56.05
CA LYS A 4 75.28 41.61 -56.04
C LYS A 4 74.80 41.68 -54.59
N LYS A 5 74.08 42.75 -54.22
CA LYS A 5 73.35 42.86 -52.94
C LYS A 5 71.85 42.70 -53.21
N PHE A 6 71.23 41.66 -52.66
CA PHE A 6 69.77 41.55 -52.58
C PHE A 6 69.23 42.40 -51.41
N PRO A 7 68.03 43.01 -51.53
CA PRO A 7 67.46 43.90 -50.52
C PRO A 7 66.79 43.13 -49.37
N PHE A 8 67.43 43.12 -48.20
CA PHE A 8 67.03 42.36 -47.00
C PHE A 8 65.95 43.06 -46.13
N ARG A 9 65.10 43.96 -46.66
CA ARG A 9 64.15 44.74 -45.83
C ARG A 9 62.67 44.70 -46.23
N VAL A 10 62.31 44.15 -47.40
CA VAL A 10 60.89 44.05 -47.83
C VAL A 10 60.28 42.71 -47.39
N THR A 11 61.08 41.64 -47.30
CA THR A 11 60.64 40.30 -46.90
C THR A 11 60.29 40.18 -45.41
N THR A 12 60.97 40.92 -44.53
CA THR A 12 60.75 40.83 -43.06
C THR A 12 59.45 41.50 -42.62
N ALA A 13 59.03 42.60 -43.26
CA ALA A 13 57.78 43.29 -42.94
C ALA A 13 56.53 42.53 -43.44
N VAL A 14 56.64 41.85 -44.59
CA VAL A 14 55.58 40.97 -45.12
C VAL A 14 55.44 39.70 -44.27
N LEU A 15 56.55 39.14 -43.76
CA LEU A 15 56.51 37.99 -42.86
C LEU A 15 55.95 38.32 -41.46
N LEU A 16 56.22 39.53 -40.92
CA LEU A 16 55.67 39.98 -39.64
C LEU A 16 54.16 40.29 -39.69
N SER A 17 53.67 40.81 -40.82
CA SER A 17 52.25 41.05 -41.04
C SER A 17 51.48 39.74 -41.30
N ALA A 18 52.07 38.78 -42.01
CA ALA A 18 51.49 37.44 -42.17
C ALA A 18 51.42 36.65 -40.86
N SER A 19 52.37 36.83 -39.94
CA SER A 19 52.36 36.16 -38.62
C SER A 19 51.37 36.79 -37.63
N ALA A 20 51.12 38.09 -37.69
CA ALA A 20 50.05 38.72 -36.89
C ALA A 20 48.64 38.28 -37.34
N VAL A 21 48.42 38.07 -38.64
CA VAL A 21 47.15 37.54 -39.18
C VAL A 21 46.98 36.06 -38.83
N LEU A 22 48.06 35.26 -38.88
CA LEU A 22 48.04 33.86 -38.42
C LEU A 22 47.80 33.73 -36.91
N LEU A 23 48.31 34.65 -36.09
CA LEU A 23 48.08 34.66 -34.63
C LEU A 23 46.65 35.05 -34.25
N ILE A 24 45.99 35.90 -35.04
CA ILE A 24 44.56 36.23 -34.83
C ILE A 24 43.66 35.07 -35.33
N GLY A 25 44.14 34.24 -36.25
CA GLY A 25 43.46 33.02 -36.71
C GLY A 25 43.75 31.75 -35.90
N SER A 26 44.73 31.75 -34.99
CA SER A 26 45.20 30.55 -34.28
C SER A 26 44.58 30.31 -32.90
N THR A 27 43.47 30.96 -32.55
CA THR A 27 42.66 30.55 -31.39
C THR A 27 41.71 29.39 -31.68
N VAL A 28 41.73 28.84 -32.90
CA VAL A 28 41.08 27.57 -33.21
C VAL A 28 42.16 26.49 -33.36
N GLY A 29 42.26 25.60 -32.37
CA GLY A 29 42.89 24.30 -32.59
C GLY A 29 44.14 23.95 -31.77
N SER A 30 44.26 24.37 -30.51
CA SER A 30 45.08 23.62 -29.55
C SER A 30 44.23 22.50 -28.96
N THR A 31 44.52 21.30 -29.43
CA THR A 31 44.07 20.00 -28.94
C THR A 31 43.69 19.97 -27.45
N ARG A 32 42.40 20.03 -27.18
CA ARG A 32 41.81 18.98 -26.37
C ARG A 32 41.11 18.06 -27.34
N ALA A 33 41.64 16.86 -27.51
CA ALA A 33 40.74 15.74 -27.70
C ALA A 33 39.93 15.66 -26.39
N ALA A 34 38.91 16.51 -26.26
CA ALA A 34 37.75 16.07 -25.52
C ALA A 34 37.21 14.96 -26.42
N LEU A 35 37.47 13.71 -26.02
CA LEU A 35 36.66 12.59 -26.46
C LEU A 35 35.23 13.01 -26.14
N THR A 36 34.55 13.62 -27.11
CA THR A 36 33.10 13.66 -27.14
C THR A 36 32.71 12.26 -27.57
N TYR A 37 33.02 11.31 -26.69
CA TYR A 37 32.12 10.22 -26.44
C TYR A 37 30.88 10.93 -25.89
N TYR A 38 30.03 11.42 -26.80
CA TYR A 38 28.63 11.33 -26.51
C TYR A 38 28.40 9.82 -26.43
N SER A 39 28.63 9.28 -25.23
CA SER A 39 27.60 8.41 -24.69
C SER A 39 26.34 9.24 -24.95
N GLU A 40 25.53 8.82 -25.93
CA GLU A 40 24.11 8.98 -25.76
C GLU A 40 23.93 8.43 -24.36
N ASN A 41 23.88 9.32 -23.36
CA ASN A 41 23.40 8.95 -22.07
C ASN A 41 21.96 8.62 -22.40
N TYR A 42 21.75 7.37 -22.80
CA TYR A 42 20.53 6.67 -22.54
C TYR A 42 20.48 6.74 -21.01
N GLY A 43 19.93 7.86 -20.52
CA GLY A 43 19.24 7.86 -19.27
C GLY A 43 18.12 6.86 -19.51
N ALA A 44 18.44 5.58 -19.36
CA ALA A 44 17.46 4.66 -18.86
C ALA A 44 17.13 5.27 -17.50
N GLU A 45 16.06 6.04 -17.46
CA GLU A 45 15.36 6.25 -16.21
C GLU A 45 15.04 4.84 -15.74
N VAL A 46 15.79 4.37 -14.75
CA VAL A 46 15.47 3.12 -14.06
C VAL A 46 14.25 3.47 -13.23
N THR A 47 13.08 3.44 -13.86
CA THR A 47 11.82 3.47 -13.13
C THR A 47 11.76 2.16 -12.36
N VAL A 48 12.09 2.23 -11.07
CA VAL A 48 11.87 1.10 -10.18
C VAL A 48 10.36 0.89 -10.14
N SER A 49 9.93 -0.25 -10.68
CA SER A 49 8.56 -0.73 -10.55
C SER A 49 8.27 -0.95 -9.08
N ASN A 50 7.28 -0.24 -8.55
CA ASN A 50 6.98 -0.20 -7.13
C ASN A 50 5.64 -0.87 -6.88
N ILE A 51 5.62 -1.81 -5.94
CA ILE A 51 4.36 -2.36 -5.40
C ILE A 51 3.80 -1.32 -4.44
N GLY A 52 2.55 -0.93 -4.64
CA GLY A 52 1.83 0.01 -3.80
C GLY A 52 0.37 -0.41 -3.69
N VAL A 53 -0.17 -0.40 -2.48
CA VAL A 53 -1.58 -0.72 -2.23
C VAL A 53 -2.18 0.25 -1.24
N SER A 54 -3.44 0.58 -1.49
CA SER A 54 -4.26 1.42 -0.63
C SER A 54 -5.53 0.67 -0.24
N LEU A 55 -5.90 0.76 1.03
CA LEU A 55 -7.19 0.31 1.54
C LEU A 55 -8.19 1.45 1.40
N LEU A 56 -9.38 1.13 0.92
CA LEU A 56 -10.49 2.05 0.77
C LEU A 56 -11.63 1.61 1.68
N GLU A 57 -12.20 2.56 2.41
CA GLU A 57 -13.41 2.40 3.22
C GLU A 57 -14.47 3.31 2.61
N ASN A 58 -15.60 2.75 2.20
CA ASN A 58 -16.72 3.48 1.59
C ASN A 58 -16.30 4.37 0.40
N GLY A 59 -15.22 3.96 -0.29
CA GLY A 59 -14.65 4.66 -1.45
C GLY A 59 -13.59 5.72 -1.12
N GLU A 60 -13.31 5.96 0.16
CA GLU A 60 -12.26 6.89 0.62
C GLU A 60 -11.00 6.14 1.02
N THR A 61 -9.82 6.67 0.70
CA THR A 61 -8.54 6.03 1.07
C THR A 61 -8.25 6.23 2.55
N VAL A 62 -8.25 5.13 3.31
CA VAL A 62 -7.98 5.13 4.76
C VAL A 62 -6.52 4.79 5.09
N SER A 63 -5.91 3.91 4.31
CA SER A 63 -4.52 3.48 4.53
C SER A 63 -3.82 3.28 3.20
N ARG A 64 -2.52 3.57 3.16
CA ARG A 64 -1.68 3.47 1.95
C ARG A 64 -0.27 3.08 2.31
N ARG A 65 0.30 2.12 1.57
CA ARG A 65 1.70 1.73 1.64
C ARG A 65 2.31 1.79 0.25
N ASP A 66 3.03 2.88 -0.01
CA ASP A 66 3.54 3.22 -1.33
C ASP A 66 4.99 3.75 -1.29
N TYR A 67 5.59 3.85 -2.47
CA TYR A 67 6.83 4.56 -2.69
C TYR A 67 6.55 5.97 -3.23
N ASP A 68 7.21 6.97 -2.68
CA ASP A 68 7.15 8.32 -3.21
C ASP A 68 7.96 8.48 -4.52
N SER A 69 7.89 9.66 -5.14
CA SER A 69 8.61 9.95 -6.39
C SER A 69 10.14 9.89 -6.26
N ASN A 70 10.67 9.82 -5.04
CA ASN A 70 12.11 9.69 -4.75
C ASN A 70 12.51 8.25 -4.44
N GLY A 71 11.56 7.30 -4.44
CA GLY A 71 11.78 5.91 -4.08
C GLY A 71 11.87 5.68 -2.56
N GLU A 72 11.43 6.63 -1.75
CA GLU A 72 11.33 6.47 -0.30
C GLU A 72 9.97 5.87 0.09
N TRP A 73 9.96 5.04 1.14
CA TRP A 73 8.74 4.46 1.68
C TRP A 73 7.86 5.54 2.31
N ASN A 74 6.59 5.57 1.91
CA ASN A 74 5.55 6.41 2.49
C ASN A 74 4.38 5.52 2.92
N GLU A 75 4.18 5.41 4.24
CA GLU A 75 3.11 4.62 4.84
C GLU A 75 2.22 5.55 5.66
N THR A 76 0.92 5.52 5.37
CA THR A 76 -0.11 6.18 6.17
C THR A 76 -1.08 5.11 6.61
N SER A 77 -1.27 4.97 7.93
CA SER A 77 -2.28 4.09 8.51
C SER A 77 -3.38 4.93 9.12
N GLY A 78 -4.62 4.71 8.68
CA GLY A 78 -5.83 5.31 9.22
C GLY A 78 -6.67 4.26 9.93
N ALA A 79 -7.44 4.71 10.93
CA ALA A 79 -8.40 3.85 11.62
C ALA A 79 -9.63 3.63 10.73
N LEU A 80 -10.13 2.38 10.71
CA LEU A 80 -11.45 2.07 10.16
C LEU A 80 -12.55 2.56 11.09
N LEU A 81 -13.75 2.66 10.55
CA LEU A 81 -14.99 2.94 11.24
C LEU A 81 -14.96 4.29 11.97
N ALA A 82 -14.17 5.25 11.49
CA ALA A 82 -13.97 6.53 12.16
C ALA A 82 -15.32 7.25 12.42
N ASP A 83 -16.26 7.14 11.47
CA ASP A 83 -17.61 7.69 11.60
C ASP A 83 -18.48 6.93 12.61
N LEU A 84 -18.25 5.63 12.81
CA LEU A 84 -19.00 4.80 13.76
C LEU A 84 -18.44 4.88 15.18
N GLN A 85 -17.17 5.26 15.37
CA GLN A 85 -16.56 5.38 16.70
C GLN A 85 -17.25 6.45 17.58
N GLU A 86 -17.91 7.43 16.97
CA GLU A 86 -18.68 8.47 17.70
C GLU A 86 -20.18 8.13 17.85
N GLU A 87 -20.70 7.07 17.20
CA GLU A 87 -22.11 6.67 17.26
C GLU A 87 -22.36 5.59 18.32
N ALA A 88 -23.50 5.67 19.00
CA ALA A 88 -23.98 4.56 19.82
C ALA A 88 -24.44 3.40 18.92
N ILE A 89 -23.65 2.33 18.89
CA ILE A 89 -23.95 1.15 18.09
C ILE A 89 -25.21 0.44 18.59
N VAL A 90 -26.11 0.12 17.67
CA VAL A 90 -27.35 -0.60 17.96
C VAL A 90 -27.17 -2.07 17.55
N PRO A 91 -27.24 -3.04 18.49
CA PRO A 91 -27.16 -4.45 18.15
C PRO A 91 -28.22 -4.85 17.11
N GLY A 92 -27.79 -5.56 16.07
CA GLY A 92 -28.61 -6.00 14.94
C GLY A 92 -28.80 -4.97 13.82
N LYS A 93 -28.40 -3.70 14.00
CA LYS A 93 -28.40 -2.71 12.91
C LYS A 93 -27.20 -2.94 12.01
N GLU A 94 -27.44 -2.92 10.70
CA GLU A 94 -26.41 -2.93 9.67
C GLU A 94 -25.92 -1.51 9.41
N TYR A 95 -24.60 -1.36 9.27
CA TYR A 95 -23.91 -0.13 8.95
C TYR A 95 -23.11 -0.33 7.66
N ASP A 96 -23.10 0.66 6.79
CA ASP A 96 -22.34 0.61 5.53
C ASP A 96 -20.84 0.53 5.83
N GLU A 97 -20.20 -0.51 5.35
CA GLU A 97 -18.77 -0.77 5.56
C GLU A 97 -18.19 -1.48 4.33
N ALA A 98 -18.06 -0.72 3.25
CA ALA A 98 -17.54 -1.20 1.99
C ALA A 98 -16.02 -1.09 1.94
N LEU A 99 -15.33 -2.19 2.22
CA LEU A 99 -13.87 -2.26 2.13
C LEU A 99 -13.42 -2.69 0.73
N ALA A 100 -12.45 -2.01 0.15
CA ALA A 100 -11.87 -2.37 -1.15
C ALA A 100 -10.36 -2.07 -1.18
N VAL A 101 -9.65 -2.62 -2.16
CA VAL A 101 -8.21 -2.37 -2.34
C VAL A 101 -7.95 -1.72 -3.68
N SER A 102 -7.17 -0.64 -3.69
CA SER A 102 -6.64 -0.03 -4.90
C SER A 102 -5.15 -0.33 -5.04
N ASN A 103 -4.73 -0.69 -6.26
CA ASN A 103 -3.33 -0.79 -6.61
C ASN A 103 -2.80 0.61 -6.92
N SER A 104 -2.22 1.25 -5.91
CA SER A 104 -1.59 2.57 -6.01
C SER A 104 -0.15 2.53 -6.54
N GLY A 105 0.39 1.33 -6.77
CA GLY A 105 1.69 1.08 -7.36
C GLY A 105 1.73 1.28 -8.88
N SER A 106 2.88 0.91 -9.47
CA SER A 106 3.14 1.03 -10.91
C SER A 106 3.16 -0.31 -11.66
N ILE A 107 2.89 -1.42 -10.97
CA ILE A 107 2.82 -2.76 -11.56
C ILE A 107 1.58 -3.53 -11.12
N ASP A 108 1.15 -4.41 -12.01
CA ASP A 108 0.12 -5.41 -11.75
C ASP A 108 0.53 -6.31 -10.58
N SER A 109 -0.42 -6.56 -9.68
CA SER A 109 -0.16 -7.27 -8.42
C SER A 109 -1.30 -8.22 -8.06
N TYR A 110 -0.99 -9.25 -7.28
CA TYR A 110 -1.98 -10.00 -6.50
C TYR A 110 -2.11 -9.38 -5.12
N VAL A 111 -3.30 -9.45 -4.53
CA VAL A 111 -3.63 -8.80 -3.27
C VAL A 111 -4.14 -9.81 -2.26
N ARG A 112 -3.69 -9.64 -1.01
CA ARG A 112 -4.20 -10.31 0.18
C ARG A 112 -4.68 -9.26 1.18
N VAL A 113 -5.80 -9.52 1.84
CA VAL A 113 -6.31 -8.73 2.97
C VAL A 113 -6.39 -9.62 4.20
N ILE A 114 -5.92 -9.13 5.34
CA ILE A 114 -6.06 -9.77 6.65
C ILE A 114 -6.93 -8.86 7.49
N LEU A 115 -8.10 -9.34 7.86
CA LEU A 115 -9.01 -8.65 8.77
C LEU A 115 -8.81 -9.19 10.18
N ASN A 116 -8.68 -8.32 11.17
CA ASN A 116 -8.69 -8.67 12.58
C ASN A 116 -9.86 -7.99 13.28
N LYS A 117 -10.54 -8.74 14.15
CA LYS A 117 -11.70 -8.31 14.91
C LYS A 117 -11.46 -8.55 16.38
N SER A 118 -11.75 -7.54 17.21
CA SER A 118 -11.57 -7.63 18.65
C SER A 118 -12.52 -6.72 19.42
N TRP A 119 -12.61 -6.97 20.73
CA TRP A 119 -13.29 -6.09 21.67
C TRP A 119 -12.26 -5.50 22.63
N THR A 120 -12.29 -4.19 22.80
CA THR A 120 -11.38 -3.44 23.69
C THR A 120 -12.17 -2.76 24.80
N ASP A 121 -11.64 -2.78 26.01
CA ASP A 121 -12.23 -2.06 27.14
C ASP A 121 -11.99 -0.55 27.05
N SER A 122 -12.53 0.21 28.00
CA SER A 122 -12.35 1.67 28.06
C SER A 122 -10.89 2.12 28.27
N GLU A 123 -9.99 1.21 28.67
CA GLU A 123 -8.55 1.48 28.82
C GLU A 123 -7.77 1.11 27.54
N GLY A 124 -8.44 0.57 26.52
CA GLY A 124 -7.85 0.15 25.24
C GLY A 124 -7.23 -1.25 25.27
N SER A 125 -7.51 -2.06 26.29
CA SER A 125 -7.02 -3.44 26.37
C SER A 125 -7.98 -4.41 25.70
N THR A 126 -7.47 -5.27 24.83
CA THR A 126 -8.25 -6.34 24.20
C THR A 126 -8.66 -7.40 25.24
N ASP A 127 -9.94 -7.77 25.29
CA ASP A 127 -10.43 -8.87 26.13
C ASP A 127 -10.63 -10.16 25.31
N PRO A 128 -9.79 -11.19 25.51
CA PRO A 128 -9.90 -12.46 24.78
C PRO A 128 -11.09 -13.34 25.22
N ASN A 129 -11.82 -12.96 26.26
CA ASN A 129 -13.00 -13.71 26.73
C ASN A 129 -14.29 -13.30 25.97
N LEU A 130 -14.26 -12.18 25.27
CA LEU A 130 -15.36 -11.69 24.45
C LEU A 130 -15.25 -12.27 23.04
N SER A 131 -16.38 -12.69 22.46
CA SER A 131 -16.38 -13.35 21.15
C SER A 131 -16.32 -12.31 20.03
N PRO A 132 -15.28 -12.32 19.18
CA PRO A 132 -15.18 -11.46 18.00
C PRO A 132 -16.06 -11.94 16.84
N GLU A 133 -16.63 -13.15 16.92
CA GLU A 133 -17.63 -13.63 15.96
C GLU A 133 -18.91 -12.80 15.97
N LEU A 134 -19.19 -12.08 17.07
CA LEU A 134 -20.34 -11.18 17.17
C LEU A 134 -20.13 -9.87 16.41
N ILE A 135 -18.93 -9.62 15.88
CA ILE A 135 -18.65 -8.56 14.92
C ILE A 135 -18.78 -9.20 13.54
N ASP A 136 -19.95 -9.01 12.94
CA ASP A 136 -20.35 -9.61 11.68
C ASP A 136 -20.03 -8.63 10.54
N LEU A 137 -19.05 -8.98 9.72
CA LEU A 137 -18.71 -8.24 8.51
C LEU A 137 -19.22 -9.05 7.32
N ASN A 138 -20.12 -8.49 6.51
CA ASN A 138 -20.69 -9.19 5.38
C ASN A 138 -19.66 -9.26 4.24
N LEU A 139 -18.98 -10.39 4.13
CA LEU A 139 -17.94 -10.62 3.14
C LEU A 139 -18.52 -11.09 1.79
N LEU A 140 -18.09 -10.44 0.72
CA LEU A 140 -18.52 -10.72 -0.65
C LEU A 140 -17.52 -11.65 -1.32
N THR A 141 -17.87 -12.93 -1.55
CA THR A 141 -16.97 -13.94 -2.13
C THR A 141 -17.31 -14.36 -3.58
N ASP A 142 -18.42 -13.88 -4.12
CA ASP A 142 -18.85 -14.19 -5.50
C ASP A 142 -18.29 -13.19 -6.55
N ASN A 143 -17.33 -12.35 -6.18
CA ASN A 143 -16.80 -11.24 -7.00
C ASN A 143 -15.28 -11.30 -7.22
N GLY A 144 -14.66 -12.46 -6.99
CA GLY A 144 -13.21 -12.69 -7.13
C GLY A 144 -12.43 -12.64 -5.82
N TRP A 145 -13.08 -12.36 -4.69
CA TRP A 145 -12.51 -12.58 -3.37
C TRP A 145 -12.74 -14.02 -2.90
N ILE A 146 -11.72 -14.64 -2.33
CA ILE A 146 -11.85 -15.94 -1.67
C ILE A 146 -11.30 -15.88 -0.25
N ILE A 147 -11.92 -16.62 0.67
CA ILE A 147 -11.48 -16.75 2.06
C ILE A 147 -10.58 -17.98 2.18
N ASP A 148 -9.47 -17.83 2.88
CA ASP A 148 -8.64 -18.96 3.30
C ASP A 148 -9.13 -19.47 4.65
N GLU A 149 -10.08 -20.40 4.59
CA GLU A 149 -10.69 -21.05 5.76
C GLU A 149 -9.66 -21.81 6.62
N GLY A 150 -8.55 -22.28 6.01
CA GLY A 150 -7.52 -23.03 6.72
C GLY A 150 -6.62 -22.16 7.59
N ALA A 151 -6.42 -20.90 7.20
CA ALA A 151 -5.60 -19.94 7.93
C ALA A 151 -6.41 -18.92 8.76
N SER A 152 -7.74 -18.88 8.56
CA SER A 152 -8.67 -17.99 9.26
C SER A 152 -9.12 -18.56 10.61
N THR A 153 -9.45 -17.65 11.53
CA THR A 153 -10.03 -17.90 12.85
C THR A 153 -11.21 -16.94 13.09
N ALA A 154 -11.88 -17.05 14.23
CA ALA A 154 -12.93 -16.13 14.66
C ALA A 154 -12.47 -14.66 14.72
N GLU A 155 -11.22 -14.43 15.14
CA GLU A 155 -10.59 -13.12 15.26
C GLU A 155 -10.04 -12.64 13.92
N ARG A 156 -9.46 -13.55 13.13
CA ARG A 156 -8.66 -13.18 11.96
C ARG A 156 -9.17 -13.86 10.70
N THR A 157 -9.59 -13.08 9.72
CA THR A 157 -10.02 -13.59 8.41
C THR A 157 -9.00 -13.21 7.34
N ILE A 158 -8.57 -14.17 6.53
CA ILE A 158 -7.61 -13.93 5.44
C ILE A 158 -8.33 -14.09 4.10
N LEU A 159 -8.28 -13.04 3.28
CA LEU A 159 -8.88 -12.99 1.96
C LEU A 159 -7.84 -12.78 0.87
N TYR A 160 -8.07 -13.38 -0.28
CA TYR A 160 -7.27 -13.21 -1.49
C TYR A 160 -8.14 -12.73 -2.64
N TYR A 161 -7.67 -11.73 -3.38
CA TYR A 161 -8.26 -11.39 -4.66
C TYR A 161 -7.64 -12.28 -5.73
N THR A 162 -8.46 -13.12 -6.37
CA THR A 162 -7.97 -14.20 -7.24
C THR A 162 -7.45 -13.70 -8.58
N ASN A 163 -7.92 -12.54 -9.03
CA ASN A 163 -7.49 -11.97 -10.30
C ASN A 163 -6.27 -11.08 -10.11
N ILE A 164 -5.53 -10.88 -11.20
CA ILE A 164 -4.52 -9.83 -11.25
C ILE A 164 -5.22 -8.48 -11.06
N LEU A 165 -4.71 -7.64 -10.16
CA LEU A 165 -5.13 -6.26 -9.97
C LEU A 165 -4.16 -5.34 -10.74
N PRO A 166 -4.59 -4.77 -11.89
CA PRO A 166 -3.72 -3.89 -12.68
C PRO A 166 -3.33 -2.62 -11.93
N ALA A 167 -2.20 -2.03 -12.31
CA ALA A 167 -1.77 -0.74 -11.74
C ALA A 167 -2.84 0.35 -11.94
N GLY A 168 -3.21 1.05 -10.86
CA GLY A 168 -4.23 2.10 -10.85
C GLY A 168 -5.67 1.62 -10.75
N GLU A 169 -5.93 0.31 -10.79
CA GLU A 169 -7.29 -0.25 -10.68
C GLU A 169 -7.67 -0.52 -9.22
N THR A 170 -8.97 -0.74 -8.99
CA THR A 170 -9.55 -1.06 -7.67
C THR A 170 -10.30 -2.37 -7.74
N THR A 171 -10.19 -3.20 -6.71
CA THR A 171 -10.96 -4.43 -6.59
C THR A 171 -12.45 -4.13 -6.44
N PRO A 172 -13.34 -5.08 -6.74
CA PRO A 172 -14.65 -5.12 -6.11
C PRO A 172 -14.52 -5.04 -4.58
N ALA A 173 -15.55 -4.52 -3.91
CA ALA A 173 -15.56 -4.47 -2.45
C ALA A 173 -15.51 -5.91 -1.88
N LEU A 174 -14.68 -6.11 -0.86
CA LEU A 174 -14.57 -7.37 -0.12
C LEU A 174 -15.66 -7.48 0.95
N SER A 175 -16.24 -6.35 1.37
CA SER A 175 -17.40 -6.26 2.26
C SER A 175 -18.35 -5.16 1.79
N ASP A 176 -19.58 -5.15 2.31
CA ASP A 176 -20.51 -4.03 2.12
C ASP A 176 -21.08 -3.47 3.44
N THR A 177 -21.16 -4.28 4.49
CA THR A 177 -21.82 -3.93 5.73
C THR A 177 -21.13 -4.56 6.94
N VAL A 178 -21.19 -3.86 8.06
CA VAL A 178 -20.81 -4.36 9.39
C VAL A 178 -22.02 -4.32 10.32
N ARG A 179 -22.14 -5.34 11.17
CA ARG A 179 -23.23 -5.47 12.14
C ARG A 179 -22.70 -6.11 13.42
N ILE A 180 -23.19 -5.61 14.56
CA ILE A 180 -22.99 -6.27 15.85
C ILE A 180 -24.16 -7.23 16.08
N ASP A 181 -23.87 -8.51 16.28
CA ASP A 181 -24.88 -9.54 16.50
C ASP A 181 -25.71 -9.24 17.77
N PRO A 182 -27.06 -9.30 17.73
CA PRO A 182 -27.91 -9.08 18.89
C PRO A 182 -27.57 -9.95 20.11
N ALA A 183 -26.91 -11.09 19.93
CA ALA A 183 -26.48 -11.98 21.01
C ALA A 183 -25.47 -11.34 21.99
N VAL A 184 -24.91 -10.16 21.68
CA VAL A 184 -24.18 -9.36 22.69
C VAL A 184 -25.03 -9.05 23.91
N ALA A 185 -26.36 -8.95 23.75
CA ALA A 185 -27.30 -8.71 24.85
C ALA A 185 -27.64 -9.97 25.66
N ASP A 186 -27.31 -11.17 25.17
CA ASP A 186 -27.68 -12.43 25.84
C ASP A 186 -26.73 -12.79 26.98
N LYS A 187 -25.48 -12.29 26.95
CA LYS A 187 -24.50 -12.52 28.03
C LYS A 187 -24.72 -11.54 29.19
N VAL A 188 -25.69 -11.86 30.04
CA VAL A 188 -26.06 -11.07 31.22
C VAL A 188 -25.82 -11.84 32.53
N THR A 189 -25.25 -11.15 33.53
CA THR A 189 -25.16 -11.63 34.92
C THR A 189 -26.20 -10.90 35.77
N GLU A 190 -27.00 -11.65 36.52
CA GLU A 190 -28.00 -11.11 37.45
C GLU A 190 -27.48 -11.18 38.89
N GLU A 191 -27.36 -10.03 39.55
CA GLU A 191 -27.07 -9.95 40.98
C GLU A 191 -28.27 -9.41 41.76
N VAL A 192 -28.67 -10.12 42.82
CA VAL A 192 -29.79 -9.71 43.69
C VAL A 192 -29.25 -9.34 45.06
N ALA A 193 -29.25 -8.05 45.37
CA ALA A 193 -28.95 -7.54 46.71
C ALA A 193 -30.26 -7.28 47.47
N THR A 194 -30.33 -7.69 48.74
CA THR A 194 -31.45 -7.34 49.63
C THR A 194 -30.95 -6.39 50.71
N ASP A 195 -31.59 -5.23 50.85
CA ASP A 195 -31.22 -4.26 51.87
C ASP A 195 -31.79 -4.61 53.26
N GLU A 196 -31.39 -3.85 54.28
CA GLU A 196 -31.84 -4.04 55.67
C GLU A 196 -33.36 -3.86 55.85
N ASN A 197 -34.04 -3.23 54.88
CA ASN A 197 -35.48 -2.99 54.86
C ASN A 197 -36.25 -4.05 54.06
N GLY A 198 -35.56 -5.04 53.49
CA GLY A 198 -36.15 -6.11 52.70
C GLY A 198 -36.43 -5.76 51.23
N TYR A 199 -35.97 -4.61 50.73
CA TYR A 199 -36.04 -4.28 49.31
C TYR A 199 -34.97 -5.06 48.55
N LYS A 200 -35.37 -5.63 47.41
CA LYS A 200 -34.47 -6.32 46.49
C LYS A 200 -34.07 -5.39 45.35
N THR A 201 -32.78 -5.19 45.19
CA THR A 201 -32.18 -4.55 44.02
C THR A 201 -31.66 -5.66 43.12
N ILE A 202 -32.13 -5.70 41.87
CA ILE A 202 -31.69 -6.64 40.83
C ILE A 202 -30.82 -5.84 39.86
N THR A 203 -29.54 -6.18 39.79
CA THR A 203 -28.57 -5.56 38.88
C THR A 203 -28.28 -6.52 37.74
N PHE A 204 -28.40 -6.04 36.51
CA PHE A 204 -28.02 -6.78 35.31
C PHE A 204 -26.71 -6.20 34.79
N THR A 205 -25.68 -7.04 34.63
CA THR A 205 -24.40 -6.66 34.04
C THR A 205 -24.23 -7.40 32.73
N TYR A 206 -24.15 -6.68 31.61
CA TYR A 206 -23.91 -7.26 30.29
C TYR A 206 -22.40 -7.39 30.04
N ALA A 207 -21.97 -8.51 29.47
CA ALA A 207 -20.54 -8.80 29.28
C ALA A 207 -19.83 -7.81 28.35
N TYR A 208 -20.56 -7.22 27.40
CA TYR A 208 -20.04 -6.27 26.40
C TYR A 208 -20.31 -4.81 26.78
N ASP A 209 -20.87 -4.55 27.98
CA ASP A 209 -21.14 -3.17 28.43
C ASP A 209 -19.84 -2.41 28.66
N GLY A 210 -19.72 -1.23 28.06
CA GLY A 210 -18.51 -0.38 28.13
C GLY A 210 -17.35 -0.82 27.23
N TYR A 211 -17.55 -1.81 26.35
CA TYR A 211 -16.55 -2.23 25.36
C TYR A 211 -16.75 -1.54 24.01
N THR A 212 -15.64 -1.33 23.31
CA THR A 212 -15.57 -0.87 21.93
C THR A 212 -15.21 -2.06 21.05
N PHE A 213 -15.88 -2.20 19.89
CA PHE A 213 -15.45 -3.18 18.89
C PHE A 213 -14.40 -2.55 17.97
N GLU A 214 -13.44 -3.35 17.55
CA GLU A 214 -12.33 -2.92 16.71
C GLU A 214 -12.24 -3.83 15.49
N LEU A 215 -12.08 -3.20 14.32
CA LEU A 215 -11.84 -3.83 13.04
C LEU A 215 -10.55 -3.26 12.47
N GLU A 216 -9.57 -4.12 12.22
CA GLU A 216 -8.31 -3.76 11.56
C GLU A 216 -8.20 -4.52 10.25
N ALA A 217 -7.69 -3.86 9.21
CA ALA A 217 -7.44 -4.48 7.93
C ALA A 217 -6.00 -4.23 7.47
N GLU A 218 -5.24 -5.31 7.25
CA GLU A 218 -3.90 -5.27 6.66
C GLU A 218 -3.96 -5.70 5.20
N VAL A 219 -3.48 -4.84 4.30
CA VAL A 219 -3.40 -5.13 2.86
C VAL A 219 -1.96 -5.46 2.48
N ASN A 220 -1.77 -6.55 1.74
CA ASN A 220 -0.48 -6.93 1.19
C ASN A 220 -0.61 -7.18 -0.31
N ALA A 221 0.48 -6.92 -1.05
CA ALA A 221 0.54 -7.19 -2.47
C ALA A 221 1.85 -7.85 -2.88
N VAL A 222 1.77 -8.66 -3.95
CA VAL A 222 2.92 -9.29 -4.60
C VAL A 222 2.83 -9.12 -6.11
N GLN A 223 3.98 -9.02 -6.76
CA GLN A 223 4.07 -8.94 -8.22
C GLN A 223 3.50 -10.17 -8.92
N THR A 224 3.11 -10.02 -10.19
CA THR A 224 2.59 -11.13 -11.01
C THR A 224 3.67 -12.05 -11.59
N HIS A 225 4.93 -11.62 -11.66
CA HIS A 225 6.02 -12.43 -12.22
C HIS A 225 6.46 -13.54 -11.26
N ASN A 226 6.47 -14.79 -11.75
CA ASN A 226 6.63 -16.01 -10.95
C ASN A 226 5.62 -16.06 -9.79
N ALA A 227 4.35 -15.80 -10.11
CA ALA A 227 3.25 -15.67 -9.14
C ALA A 227 3.25 -16.73 -8.04
N GLN A 228 3.37 -18.02 -8.39
CA GLN A 228 3.39 -19.11 -7.41
C GLN A 228 4.52 -18.96 -6.37
N ASP A 229 5.74 -18.69 -6.84
CA ASP A 229 6.90 -18.53 -5.96
C ASP A 229 6.84 -17.22 -5.16
N ALA A 230 6.37 -16.13 -5.78
CA ALA A 230 6.20 -14.84 -5.12
C ALA A 230 5.17 -14.92 -3.99
N ILE A 231 4.01 -15.52 -4.26
CA ILE A 231 2.94 -15.75 -3.28
C ILE A 231 3.44 -16.68 -2.16
N LYS A 232 4.09 -17.79 -2.50
CA LYS A 232 4.65 -18.71 -1.50
C LYS A 232 5.70 -18.04 -0.63
N SER A 233 6.57 -17.22 -1.20
CA SER A 233 7.63 -16.54 -0.46
C SER A 233 7.10 -15.42 0.44
N ALA A 234 6.09 -14.67 0.01
CA ALA A 234 5.58 -13.54 0.76
C ALA A 234 4.50 -13.94 1.77
N TRP A 235 3.63 -14.87 1.39
CA TRP A 235 2.43 -15.22 2.15
C TRP A 235 2.51 -16.62 2.78
N GLY A 236 3.46 -17.46 2.35
CA GLY A 236 3.60 -18.82 2.85
C GLY A 236 2.57 -19.80 2.30
N VAL A 237 1.84 -19.42 1.24
CA VAL A 237 0.71 -20.18 0.70
C VAL A 237 1.05 -20.78 -0.66
N ASP A 238 0.63 -22.02 -0.88
CA ASP A 238 0.73 -22.70 -2.16
C ASP A 238 -0.52 -22.41 -3.01
N VAL A 239 -0.32 -21.98 -4.25
CA VAL A 239 -1.41 -21.64 -5.19
C VAL A 239 -1.22 -22.30 -6.55
N ASP A 240 -2.34 -22.55 -7.23
CA ASP A 240 -2.38 -22.79 -8.66
C ASP A 240 -2.64 -21.49 -9.41
N VAL A 241 -2.01 -21.31 -10.58
CA VAL A 241 -2.18 -20.16 -11.45
C VAL A 241 -2.72 -20.67 -12.79
N ALA A 242 -3.88 -20.18 -13.20
CA ALA A 242 -4.49 -20.50 -14.48
C ALA A 242 -3.81 -19.73 -15.64
N ASP A 243 -4.14 -20.12 -16.88
CA ASP A 243 -3.57 -19.49 -18.09
C ASP A 243 -3.90 -17.99 -18.20
N ASP A 244 -5.02 -17.55 -17.61
CA ASP A 244 -5.44 -16.14 -17.56
C ASP A 244 -4.85 -15.36 -16.37
N GLY A 245 -4.03 -16.01 -15.54
CA GLY A 245 -3.43 -15.44 -14.35
C GLY A 245 -4.29 -15.53 -13.09
N THR A 246 -5.48 -16.13 -13.14
CA THR A 246 -6.30 -16.30 -11.94
C THR A 246 -5.64 -17.30 -10.98
N ILE A 247 -5.63 -17.00 -9.68
CA ILE A 247 -5.09 -17.89 -8.65
C ILE A 247 -6.19 -18.67 -7.93
N SER A 248 -5.86 -19.89 -7.50
CA SER A 248 -6.65 -20.68 -6.56
C SER A 248 -5.77 -21.28 -5.48
N LEU A 249 -6.26 -21.30 -4.24
CA LEU A 249 -5.58 -21.92 -3.11
C LEU A 249 -5.54 -23.45 -3.28
N ARG A 250 -4.47 -24.10 -2.80
CA ARG A 250 -4.31 -25.55 -2.81
C ARG A 250 -4.66 -26.21 -1.49
#